data_AF-A0A7H4MMC8-F1
#
_entry.id   AF-A0A7H4MMC8-F1
#
_cell.length_a   1.000
_cell.length_b   1.000
_cell.length_c   1.000
_cell.angle_alpha   90.00
_cell.angle_beta   90.00
_cell.angle_gamma   90.00
#
_symmetry.space_group_name_H-M   'P 1'
#
loop_
_entity.id
_entity.type
_entity.pdbx_description
1 polymer ?
#
loop_
_entity_poly.entity_id
_entity_poly.type
_entity_poly.pdbx_seq_one_letter_code
_entity_poly.pdbx_strand_id
1 'polypeptide(L)'
;MRNAGIEVVEALKVNLMRVFLRRMDLRQHRKMVMIDNYIAYTGSMNMVDPRYFKQDSGVGQWIDLMARMEGPVATSMGIVYSCDWEIETGKRILPPPPDVNIMPFEEASGHTIHTIASGPGFPEDLIHQALLTAAYAAKEHLIMTTPYFVPSDDLLHAICTAAQRGVDVSIILPRKNDSLLVGLGQPGLFHRAAGGRGQNLSV
;
A
#
# COMPACT_ATOMS: atom_id res chain seq x y z
N MET A 1 -18.72 -11.98 -13.57
CA MET A 1 -18.85 -10.56 -13.17
C MET A 1 -19.73 -9.78 -14.13
N ARG A 2 -19.33 -9.54 -15.38
CA ARG A 2 -20.17 -8.78 -16.35
C ARG A 2 -21.57 -9.38 -16.57
N ASN A 3 -21.68 -10.69 -16.72
CA ASN A 3 -22.97 -11.38 -16.87
C ASN A 3 -23.89 -11.26 -15.63
N ALA A 4 -23.34 -10.86 -14.49
CA ALA A 4 -24.09 -10.62 -13.25
C ALA A 4 -24.42 -9.12 -13.06
N GLY A 5 -24.25 -8.28 -14.10
CA GLY A 5 -24.55 -6.84 -14.06
C GLY A 5 -23.44 -5.97 -13.46
N ILE A 6 -22.27 -6.53 -13.16
CA ILE A 6 -21.14 -5.78 -12.59
C ILE A 6 -20.40 -5.03 -13.72
N GLU A 7 -20.25 -3.72 -13.57
CA GLU A 7 -19.43 -2.90 -14.46
C GLU A 7 -17.94 -3.23 -14.21
N VAL A 8 -17.23 -3.62 -15.28
CA VAL A 8 -15.82 -4.01 -15.19
C VAL A 8 -15.03 -3.25 -16.24
N VAL A 9 -14.15 -2.38 -15.76
CA VAL A 9 -13.24 -1.56 -16.56
C VAL A 9 -11.82 -2.06 -16.40
N GLU A 10 -11.11 -2.19 -17.51
CA GLU A 10 -9.69 -2.52 -17.52
C GLU A 10 -8.87 -1.23 -17.34
N ALA A 11 -8.11 -1.14 -16.26
CA ALA A 11 -7.24 0.00 -16.00
C ALA A 11 -6.04 0.01 -16.95
N LEU A 12 -5.62 1.20 -17.39
CA LEU A 12 -4.46 1.41 -18.24
C LEU A 12 -4.48 0.61 -19.55
N LYS A 13 -5.66 0.42 -20.15
CA LYS A 13 -5.82 -0.31 -21.41
C LYS A 13 -4.89 0.26 -22.50
N VAL A 14 -4.03 -0.61 -23.03
CA VAL A 14 -3.07 -0.27 -24.09
C VAL A 14 -3.83 -0.15 -25.41
N ASN A 15 -3.75 1.01 -26.05
CA ASN A 15 -4.24 1.25 -27.41
C ASN A 15 -3.11 1.88 -28.23
N LEU A 16 -2.93 1.52 -29.50
CA LEU A 16 -1.80 2.00 -30.33
C LEU A 16 -1.64 3.52 -30.29
N MET A 17 -2.75 4.27 -30.33
CA MET A 17 -2.75 5.73 -30.22
C MET A 17 -2.34 6.26 -28.83
N ARG A 18 -2.56 5.50 -27.76
CA ARG A 18 -2.17 5.85 -26.38
C ARG A 18 -0.74 5.46 -26.03
N VAL A 19 -0.11 4.54 -26.77
CA VAL A 19 1.30 4.14 -26.56
C VAL A 19 2.26 5.30 -26.76
N PHE A 20 1.97 6.21 -27.70
CA PHE A 20 2.81 7.40 -27.95
C PHE A 20 2.63 8.53 -26.92
N LEU A 21 1.59 8.47 -26.08
CA LEU A 21 1.21 9.54 -25.14
C LEU A 21 1.37 9.16 -23.66
N ARG A 22 1.58 7.87 -23.34
CA ARG A 22 1.70 7.39 -21.95
C ARG A 22 3.08 6.80 -21.69
N ARG A 23 3.63 7.07 -20.49
CA ARG A 23 4.77 6.31 -19.98
C ARG A 23 4.33 4.85 -19.77
N MET A 24 5.03 3.92 -20.40
CA MET A 24 4.71 2.48 -20.37
C MET A 24 4.96 1.81 -19.01
N ASP A 25 5.57 2.53 -18.07
CA ASP A 25 5.92 2.08 -16.73
C ASP A 25 4.76 2.18 -15.72
N LEU A 26 3.69 2.92 -16.06
CA LEU A 26 2.56 3.09 -15.16
C LEU A 26 1.75 1.80 -15.04
N ARG A 27 1.50 1.41 -13.79
CA ARG A 27 0.59 0.32 -13.42
C ARG A 27 -0.30 0.79 -12.27
N GLN A 28 -1.58 0.46 -12.33
CA GLN A 28 -2.46 0.64 -11.19
C GLN A 28 -2.20 -0.49 -10.19
N HIS A 29 -1.67 -0.12 -9.03
CA HIS A 29 -1.29 -1.06 -7.98
C HIS A 29 -2.10 -0.88 -6.69
N ARG A 30 -3.08 0.03 -6.67
CA ARG A 30 -4.01 0.21 -5.55
C ARG A 30 -4.98 -0.97 -5.48
N LYS A 31 -5.23 -1.49 -4.27
CA LYS A 31 -6.31 -2.44 -3.97
C LYS A 31 -7.20 -1.76 -2.95
N MET A 32 -8.41 -1.46 -3.37
CA MET A 32 -9.39 -0.78 -2.52
C MET A 32 -10.74 -1.43 -2.73
N VAL A 33 -11.52 -1.55 -1.66
CA VAL A 33 -12.92 -1.93 -1.71
C VAL A 33 -13.69 -0.88 -0.95
N MET A 34 -14.77 -0.37 -1.53
CA MET A 34 -15.65 0.60 -0.90
C MET A 34 -17.06 0.06 -0.91
N ILE A 35 -17.76 0.21 0.21
CA ILE A 35 -19.14 -0.25 0.39
C ILE A 35 -19.94 0.92 0.96
N ASP A 36 -21.00 1.29 0.24
CA ASP A 36 -21.98 2.30 0.64
C ASP A 36 -21.39 3.68 1.05
N ASN A 37 -20.20 4.01 0.54
CA ASN A 37 -19.43 5.21 0.90
C ASN A 37 -19.12 5.35 2.41
N TYR A 38 -19.23 4.26 3.16
CA TYR A 38 -19.08 4.24 4.62
C TYR A 38 -17.96 3.30 5.08
N ILE A 39 -17.85 2.12 4.44
CA ILE A 39 -16.83 1.12 4.76
C ILE A 39 -15.79 1.13 3.64
N ALA A 40 -14.52 1.20 4.02
CA ALA A 40 -13.42 1.05 3.08
C ALA A 40 -12.43 -0.02 3.55
N TYR A 41 -11.88 -0.74 2.58
CA TYR A 41 -10.77 -1.65 2.76
C TYR A 41 -9.62 -1.23 1.86
N THR A 42 -8.39 -1.31 2.37
CA THR A 42 -7.16 -1.12 1.58
C THR A 42 -6.04 -1.96 2.15
N GLY A 43 -5.07 -2.33 1.31
CA GLY A 43 -3.94 -3.15 1.68
C GLY A 43 -3.26 -3.77 0.46
N SER A 44 -2.55 -4.87 0.66
CA SER A 44 -1.81 -5.55 -0.41
C SER A 44 -2.56 -6.71 -1.07
N MET A 45 -3.66 -7.18 -0.47
CA MET A 45 -4.39 -8.35 -0.94
C MET A 45 -5.16 -8.07 -2.24
N ASN A 46 -4.91 -8.89 -3.25
CA ASN A 46 -5.69 -8.88 -4.48
C ASN A 46 -7.01 -9.64 -4.29
N MET A 47 -8.03 -9.29 -5.09
CA MET A 47 -9.31 -10.01 -5.11
C MET A 47 -9.19 -11.33 -5.91
N VAL A 48 -8.52 -12.31 -5.33
CA VAL A 48 -8.33 -13.65 -5.87
C VAL A 48 -8.48 -14.68 -4.77
N ASP A 49 -8.96 -15.88 -5.11
CA ASP A 49 -9.04 -16.97 -4.14
C ASP A 49 -7.66 -17.63 -3.98
N PRO A 50 -7.05 -17.55 -2.78
CA PRO A 50 -5.72 -18.10 -2.53
C PRO A 50 -5.68 -19.63 -2.57
N ARG A 51 -6.81 -20.34 -2.73
CA ARG A 51 -6.85 -21.79 -3.00
C ARG A 51 -6.53 -22.11 -4.46
N TYR A 52 -6.73 -21.16 -5.36
CA TYR A 52 -6.52 -21.35 -6.80
C TYR A 52 -5.38 -20.48 -7.35
N PHE A 53 -5.07 -19.37 -6.70
CA PHE A 53 -4.03 -18.46 -7.16
C PHE A 53 -2.62 -18.97 -6.78
N LYS A 54 -1.72 -19.04 -7.76
CA LYS A 54 -0.26 -19.30 -7.58
C LYS A 54 0.09 -20.49 -6.67
N GLN A 55 -0.69 -21.57 -6.68
CA GLN A 55 -0.42 -22.76 -5.85
C GLN A 55 0.97 -23.37 -6.11
N ASP A 56 1.41 -23.34 -7.37
CA ASP A 56 2.67 -23.95 -7.80
C ASP A 56 3.87 -22.98 -7.76
N SER A 57 3.72 -21.83 -7.12
CA SER A 57 4.77 -20.79 -7.09
C SER A 57 5.98 -21.13 -6.22
N GLY A 58 5.86 -22.13 -5.33
CA GLY A 58 6.98 -22.61 -4.50
C GLY A 58 7.49 -21.62 -3.42
N VAL A 59 6.80 -20.49 -3.23
CA VAL A 59 7.20 -19.42 -2.28
C VAL A 59 6.52 -19.51 -0.91
N GLY A 60 5.57 -20.43 -0.73
CA GLY A 60 4.89 -20.68 0.55
C GLY A 60 3.45 -20.18 0.58
N GLN A 61 2.89 -20.03 1.77
CA GLN A 61 1.53 -19.51 1.96
C GLN A 61 1.47 -18.01 1.66
N TRP A 62 0.36 -17.56 1.09
CA TRP A 62 0.13 -16.13 0.90
C TRP A 62 -0.29 -15.50 2.23
N ILE A 63 0.59 -14.67 2.78
CA ILE A 63 0.32 -13.86 3.96
C ILE A 63 0.19 -12.40 3.51
N ASP A 64 -0.91 -11.76 3.85
CA ASP A 64 -1.24 -10.41 3.40
C ASP A 64 -1.96 -9.61 4.51
N LEU A 65 -2.01 -8.29 4.37
CA LEU A 65 -2.64 -7.38 5.31
C LEU A 65 -3.65 -6.50 4.57
N MET A 66 -4.85 -6.42 5.14
CA MET A 66 -5.90 -5.49 4.74
C MET A 66 -6.40 -4.76 5.97
N ALA A 67 -6.45 -3.43 5.88
CA ALA A 67 -7.08 -2.59 6.88
C ALA A 67 -8.54 -2.36 6.49
N ARG A 68 -9.45 -2.56 7.44
CA ARG A 68 -10.85 -2.15 7.35
C ARG A 68 -11.03 -0.88 8.16
N MET A 69 -11.69 0.11 7.58
CA MET A 69 -11.97 1.38 8.24
C MET A 69 -13.40 1.84 7.92
N GLU A 70 -13.97 2.55 8.88
CA GLU A 70 -15.30 3.14 8.80
C GLU A 70 -15.22 4.65 9.03
N GLY A 71 -16.22 5.38 8.53
CA GLY A 71 -16.35 6.82 8.76
C GLY A 71 -15.71 7.68 7.67
N PRO A 72 -15.35 8.95 7.96
CA PRO A 72 -15.00 9.95 6.93
C PRO A 72 -13.84 9.56 6.01
N VAL A 73 -12.94 8.71 6.48
CA VAL A 73 -11.83 8.20 5.66
C VAL A 73 -12.31 7.41 4.44
N ALA A 74 -13.47 6.75 4.51
CA ALA A 74 -14.07 6.06 3.38
C ALA A 74 -14.44 7.03 2.25
N THR A 75 -14.93 8.23 2.60
CA THR A 75 -15.18 9.32 1.64
C THR A 75 -13.88 9.80 1.01
N SER A 76 -12.81 10.00 1.79
CA SER A 76 -11.49 10.40 1.26
C SER A 76 -10.94 9.36 0.27
N MET A 77 -11.02 8.08 0.60
CA MET A 77 -10.65 6.99 -0.31
C MET A 77 -11.55 6.96 -1.56
N GLY A 78 -12.83 7.29 -1.40
CA GLY A 78 -13.77 7.42 -2.51
C GLY A 78 -13.43 8.51 -3.50
N ILE A 79 -12.86 9.62 -3.05
CA ILE A 79 -12.35 10.66 -3.94
C ILE A 79 -11.16 10.12 -4.76
N VAL A 80 -10.23 9.39 -4.13
CA VAL A 80 -9.10 8.75 -4.83
C VAL A 80 -9.61 7.77 -5.89
N TYR A 81 -10.58 6.92 -5.53
CA TYR A 81 -11.24 6.02 -6.48
C TYR A 81 -11.92 6.77 -7.63
N SER A 82 -12.67 7.85 -7.34
CA SER A 82 -13.34 8.64 -8.38
C SER A 82 -12.33 9.21 -9.38
N CYS A 83 -11.17 9.66 -8.92
CA CYS A 83 -10.12 10.15 -9.82
C CYS A 83 -9.58 9.03 -10.72
N ASP A 84 -9.32 7.84 -10.17
CA ASP A 84 -8.90 6.67 -10.96
C ASP A 84 -9.96 6.27 -11.99
N TRP A 85 -11.22 6.26 -11.57
CA TRP A 85 -12.34 5.91 -12.43
C TRP A 85 -12.54 6.91 -13.58
N GLU A 86 -12.40 8.20 -13.29
CA GLU A 86 -12.49 9.27 -14.28
C GLU A 86 -11.35 9.19 -15.30
N ILE A 87 -10.12 8.88 -14.86
CA ILE A 87 -8.96 8.71 -15.76
C ILE A 87 -9.21 7.57 -16.77
N GLU A 88 -9.86 6.49 -16.36
CA GLU A 88 -10.07 5.32 -17.21
C GLU A 88 -11.35 5.39 -18.06
N THR A 89 -12.42 5.96 -17.52
CA THR A 89 -13.75 5.97 -18.17
C THR A 89 -14.16 7.33 -18.74
N GLY A 90 -13.52 8.42 -18.31
CA GLY A 90 -13.95 9.79 -18.57
C GLY A 90 -15.21 10.21 -17.79
N LYS A 91 -15.75 9.34 -16.91
CA LYS A 91 -16.93 9.64 -16.10
C LYS A 91 -16.49 10.01 -14.68
N ARG A 92 -16.92 11.17 -14.21
CA ARG A 92 -16.68 11.61 -12.84
C ARG A 92 -17.83 11.16 -11.94
N ILE A 93 -17.52 10.35 -10.92
CA ILE A 93 -18.49 9.83 -9.94
C ILE A 93 -17.95 10.13 -8.54
N LEU A 94 -18.26 11.32 -8.03
CA LEU A 94 -17.82 11.73 -6.70
C LEU A 94 -18.63 11.00 -5.62
N PRO A 95 -18.00 10.61 -4.49
CA PRO A 95 -18.77 10.15 -3.35
C PRO A 95 -19.65 11.29 -2.82
N PRO A 96 -20.83 10.98 -2.28
CA PRO A 96 -21.66 11.98 -1.63
C PRO A 96 -20.89 12.60 -0.44
N PRO A 97 -21.29 13.81 -0.01
CA PRO A 97 -20.79 14.37 1.24
C PRO A 97 -21.03 13.39 2.41
N PRO A 98 -20.17 13.40 3.44
CA PRO A 98 -20.39 12.59 4.63
C PRO A 98 -21.78 12.86 5.22
N ASP A 99 -22.62 11.83 5.31
CA ASP A 99 -23.92 11.94 5.97
C ASP A 99 -23.74 11.73 7.47
N VAL A 100 -23.90 12.81 8.24
CA VAL A 100 -23.76 12.81 9.70
C VAL A 100 -24.75 11.88 10.42
N ASN A 101 -25.84 11.48 9.77
CA ASN A 101 -26.83 10.54 10.34
C ASN A 101 -26.41 9.08 10.15
N ILE A 102 -25.60 8.78 9.13
CA ILE A 102 -25.07 7.45 8.81
C ILE A 102 -23.65 7.29 9.38
N MET A 103 -22.94 8.41 9.51
CA MET A 103 -21.63 8.54 10.13
C MET A 103 -21.78 9.30 11.46
N PRO A 104 -22.32 8.68 12.53
CA PRO A 104 -22.19 9.28 13.84
C PRO A 104 -20.70 9.46 14.12
N PHE A 105 -20.25 10.71 14.21
CA PHE A 105 -18.90 11.06 14.62
C PHE A 105 -18.79 10.84 16.13
N GLU A 106 -19.04 9.62 16.58
CA GLU A 106 -18.48 9.20 17.85
C GLU A 106 -17.00 8.99 17.58
N GLU A 107 -16.13 9.60 18.39
CA GLU A 107 -14.71 9.23 18.48
C GLU A 107 -14.64 7.77 18.98
N ALA A 108 -15.05 6.80 18.16
CA ALA A 108 -15.26 5.43 18.58
C ALA A 108 -13.95 4.72 18.93
N SER A 109 -12.79 5.37 18.71
CA SER A 109 -11.49 4.79 19.03
C SER A 109 -10.33 5.76 19.33
N GLY A 110 -10.52 7.08 19.24
CA GLY A 110 -9.42 8.05 19.47
C GLY A 110 -8.25 7.93 18.47
N HIS A 111 -8.45 7.26 17.33
CA HIS A 111 -7.42 7.08 16.31
C HIS A 111 -7.63 8.02 15.12
N THR A 112 -6.56 8.74 14.75
CA THR A 112 -6.54 9.57 13.54
C THR A 112 -6.10 8.74 12.35
N ILE A 113 -6.91 8.71 11.29
CA ILE A 113 -6.58 8.02 10.04
C ILE A 113 -6.38 9.06 8.94
N HIS A 114 -5.29 8.92 8.19
CA HIS A 114 -4.99 9.78 7.04
C HIS A 114 -4.77 8.93 5.79
N THR A 115 -5.44 9.30 4.69
CA THR A 115 -5.28 8.63 3.40
C THR A 115 -4.14 9.28 2.63
N ILE A 116 -3.11 8.50 2.29
CA ILE A 116 -1.99 8.94 1.46
C ILE A 116 -2.03 8.17 0.15
N ALA A 117 -2.25 8.90 -0.95
CA ALA A 117 -2.32 8.34 -2.29
C ALA A 117 -1.08 8.72 -3.11
N SER A 118 -0.64 7.80 -3.96
CA SER A 118 0.39 8.04 -4.98
C SER A 118 -0.21 7.88 -6.37
N GLY A 119 0.41 8.50 -7.36
CA GLY A 119 0.05 8.33 -8.77
C GLY A 119 0.09 9.65 -9.55
N PRO A 120 -0.24 9.61 -10.85
CA PRO A 120 -0.31 10.81 -11.67
C PRO A 120 -1.28 11.83 -11.06
N GLY A 121 -0.83 13.07 -10.87
CA GLY A 121 -1.63 14.14 -10.28
C GLY A 121 -1.51 14.29 -8.76
N PHE A 122 -0.79 13.40 -8.07
CA PHE A 122 -0.38 13.60 -6.68
C PHE A 122 1.05 14.16 -6.63
N PRO A 123 1.40 14.93 -5.58
CA PRO A 123 2.79 15.29 -5.31
C PRO A 123 3.68 14.05 -5.25
N GLU A 124 4.89 14.17 -5.79
CA GLU A 124 5.87 13.08 -5.77
C GLU A 124 6.30 12.77 -4.32
N ASP A 125 6.65 11.51 -4.08
CA ASP A 125 7.24 11.01 -2.82
C ASP A 125 6.43 11.15 -1.52
N LEU A 126 5.13 11.45 -1.56
CA LEU A 126 4.31 11.57 -0.33
C LEU A 126 4.36 10.33 0.58
N ILE A 127 4.23 9.13 0.00
CA ILE A 127 4.32 7.87 0.77
C ILE A 127 5.73 7.72 1.36
N HIS A 128 6.76 8.07 0.59
CA HIS A 128 8.15 8.00 1.04
C HIS A 128 8.41 8.95 2.22
N GLN A 129 7.95 10.20 2.13
CA GLN A 129 8.03 11.20 3.20
C GLN A 129 7.28 10.78 4.47
N ALA A 130 6.10 10.15 4.30
CA ALA A 130 5.34 9.62 5.42
C ALA A 130 6.09 8.48 6.14
N LEU A 131 6.70 7.57 5.38
CA LEU A 131 7.54 6.50 5.93
C LEU A 131 8.78 7.04 6.65
N LEU A 132 9.46 8.03 6.08
CA LEU A 132 10.60 8.71 6.72
C LEU A 132 10.16 9.36 8.05
N THR A 133 9.06 10.09 8.02
CA THR A 133 8.52 10.75 9.21
C THR A 133 8.18 9.74 10.30
N ALA A 134 7.54 8.62 9.95
CA ALA A 134 7.25 7.54 10.89
C ALA A 134 8.53 6.93 11.49
N ALA A 135 9.54 6.65 10.67
CA ALA A 135 10.82 6.10 11.13
C ALA A 135 11.60 7.07 12.04
N TYR A 136 11.59 8.37 11.75
CA TYR A 136 12.21 9.38 12.61
C TYR A 136 11.43 9.63 13.90
N ALA A 137 10.10 9.53 13.87
CA ALA A 137 9.23 9.75 15.04
C ALA A 137 9.15 8.53 15.98
N ALA A 138 9.54 7.33 15.54
CA ALA A 138 9.52 6.12 16.35
C ALA A 138 10.36 6.27 17.63
N LYS A 139 9.77 5.90 18.78
CA LYS A 139 10.36 6.00 20.12
C LYS A 139 10.68 4.68 20.78
N GLU A 140 9.82 3.67 20.60
CA GLU A 140 9.93 2.38 21.29
C GLU A 140 10.13 1.23 20.31
N HIS A 141 9.24 1.11 19.32
CA HIS A 141 9.29 0.04 18.31
C HIS A 141 9.12 0.59 16.89
N LEU A 142 9.80 -0.03 15.94
CA LEU A 142 9.61 0.15 14.50
C LEU A 142 9.51 -1.22 13.83
N ILE A 143 8.28 -1.63 13.49
CA ILE A 143 8.01 -2.91 12.84
C ILE A 143 7.68 -2.64 11.37
N MET A 144 8.45 -3.24 10.46
CA MET A 144 8.26 -3.13 9.03
C MET A 144 8.04 -4.51 8.43
N THR A 145 6.94 -4.71 7.73
CA THR A 145 6.68 -5.93 6.94
C THR A 145 6.63 -5.54 5.47
N THR A 146 7.46 -6.16 4.63
CA THR A 146 7.46 -5.88 3.20
C THR A 146 7.81 -7.13 2.39
N PRO A 147 7.16 -7.37 1.24
CA PRO A 147 7.52 -8.46 0.34
C PRO A 147 8.89 -8.24 -0.33
N TYR A 148 9.35 -6.99 -0.39
CA TYR A 148 10.60 -6.60 -1.06
C TYR A 148 11.30 -5.51 -0.24
N PHE A 149 12.46 -5.83 0.34
CA PHE A 149 13.25 -4.84 1.08
C PHE A 149 14.30 -4.21 0.17
N VAL A 150 13.88 -3.13 -0.49
CA VAL A 150 14.71 -2.28 -1.35
C VAL A 150 14.45 -0.81 -0.97
N PRO A 151 14.81 -0.38 0.26
CA PRO A 151 14.61 1.01 0.67
C PRO A 151 15.50 1.96 -0.14
N SER A 152 15.09 3.22 -0.27
CA SER A 152 16.01 4.29 -0.67
C SER A 152 17.07 4.51 0.39
N ASP A 153 18.17 5.17 0.03
CA ASP A 153 19.27 5.47 0.95
C ASP A 153 18.78 6.25 2.18
N ASP A 154 17.88 7.22 1.98
CA ASP A 154 17.32 8.04 3.06
C ASP A 154 16.45 7.21 4.01
N LEU A 155 15.63 6.29 3.48
CA LEU A 155 14.80 5.42 4.32
C LEU A 155 15.66 4.43 5.10
N LEU A 156 16.67 3.84 4.45
CA LEU A 156 17.63 2.97 5.11
C LEU A 156 18.36 3.72 6.23
N HIS A 157 18.80 4.94 5.97
CA HIS A 157 19.44 5.78 6.97
C HIS A 157 18.49 6.09 8.13
N ALA A 158 17.22 6.42 7.86
CA ALA A 158 16.23 6.68 8.90
C ALA A 158 15.98 5.46 9.82
N ILE A 159 15.89 4.26 9.23
CA ILE A 159 15.77 2.99 9.95
C ILE A 159 17.00 2.74 10.83
N CYS A 160 18.21 2.89 10.26
CA CYS A 160 19.45 2.75 11.01
C CYS A 160 19.56 3.76 12.17
N THR A 161 19.18 5.02 11.94
CA THR A 161 19.13 6.04 12.98
C THR A 161 18.14 5.66 14.07
N ALA A 162 16.97 5.09 13.74
CA ALA A 162 16.02 4.62 14.75
C ALA A 162 16.63 3.55 15.66
N ALA A 163 17.30 2.54 15.07
CA ALA A 163 18.00 1.52 15.84
C ALA A 163 19.10 2.13 16.74
N GLN A 164 19.88 3.09 16.23
CA GLN A 164 20.92 3.78 17.01
C GLN A 164 20.37 4.62 18.18
N ARG A 165 19.12 5.11 18.07
CA ARG A 165 18.42 5.79 19.16
C ARG A 165 17.92 4.83 20.25
N GLY A 166 18.06 3.51 20.06
CA GLY A 166 17.56 2.49 20.98
C GLY A 166 16.12 2.06 20.71
N VAL A 167 15.53 2.42 19.56
CA VAL A 167 14.24 1.88 19.11
C VAL A 167 14.42 0.43 18.73
N ASP A 168 13.51 -0.45 19.15
CA ASP A 168 13.50 -1.85 18.74
C ASP A 168 12.97 -1.97 17.31
N VAL A 169 13.89 -2.26 16.37
CA VAL A 169 13.60 -2.32 14.93
C VAL A 169 13.47 -3.78 14.49
N SER A 170 12.29 -4.13 13.98
CA SER A 170 11.99 -5.44 13.42
C SER A 170 11.60 -5.32 11.95
N ILE A 171 12.33 -6.03 11.07
CA ILE A 171 12.04 -6.08 9.63
C ILE A 171 11.66 -7.51 9.24
N ILE A 172 10.39 -7.71 8.88
CA ILE A 172 9.80 -9.00 8.53
C ILE A 172 9.77 -9.13 7.01
N LEU A 173 10.43 -10.17 6.50
CA LEU A 173 10.64 -10.41 5.07
C LEU A 173 10.24 -11.83 4.69
N PRO A 174 9.79 -12.08 3.44
CA PRO A 174 9.55 -13.43 2.99
C PRO A 174 10.87 -14.20 2.88
N ARG A 175 10.91 -15.41 3.44
CA ARG A 175 12.06 -16.33 3.33
C ARG A 175 12.40 -16.68 1.88
N LYS A 176 11.39 -16.77 1.01
CA LYS A 176 11.53 -17.02 -0.43
C LYS A 176 10.84 -15.90 -1.19
N ASN A 177 11.57 -15.29 -2.12
CA ASN A 177 11.04 -14.22 -2.95
C ASN A 177 10.62 -14.78 -4.32
N ASP A 178 9.54 -14.25 -4.90
CA ASP A 178 9.11 -14.58 -6.27
C ASP A 178 9.81 -13.73 -7.34
N SER A 179 10.59 -12.72 -6.94
CA SER A 179 11.45 -11.90 -7.80
C SER A 179 12.94 -12.23 -7.62
N LEU A 180 13.56 -12.78 -8.66
CA LEU A 180 14.99 -13.10 -8.69
C LEU A 180 15.89 -11.87 -8.49
N LEU A 181 15.49 -10.73 -9.08
CA LEU A 181 16.27 -9.49 -9.08
C LEU A 181 16.29 -8.83 -7.69
N VAL A 182 15.15 -8.90 -6.97
CA VAL A 182 15.09 -8.42 -5.59
C VAL A 182 15.81 -9.38 -4.65
N GLY A 183 15.67 -10.70 -4.86
CA GLY A 183 16.36 -11.71 -4.06
C GLY A 183 17.89 -11.55 -4.02
N LEU A 184 18.50 -11.02 -5.08
CA LEU A 184 19.94 -10.78 -5.15
C LEU A 184 20.41 -9.53 -4.37
N GLY A 185 19.60 -8.48 -4.31
CA GLY A 185 19.96 -7.20 -3.64
C GLY A 185 19.57 -7.13 -2.16
N GLN A 186 18.52 -7.86 -1.78
CA GLN A 186 17.94 -7.84 -0.44
C GLN A 186 18.91 -8.23 0.70
N PRO A 187 19.78 -9.25 0.56
CA PRO A 187 20.70 -9.64 1.65
C PRO A 187 21.71 -8.54 2.03
N GLY A 188 22.22 -7.78 1.04
CA GLY A 188 23.20 -6.72 1.27
C GLY A 188 22.62 -5.50 1.99
N LEU A 189 21.40 -5.10 1.62
CA LEU A 189 20.68 -4.01 2.27
C LEU A 189 20.26 -4.40 3.69
N PHE A 190 19.81 -5.64 3.88
CA PHE A 190 19.48 -6.18 5.18
C PHE A 190 20.69 -6.19 6.13
N HIS A 191 21.87 -6.61 5.64
CA HIS A 191 23.09 -6.62 6.46
C HIS A 191 23.54 -5.19 6.85
N ARG A 192 23.32 -4.18 5.99
CA ARG A 192 23.57 -2.77 6.35
C ARG A 192 22.63 -2.28 7.45
N ALA A 193 21.35 -2.66 7.39
CA ALA A 193 20.39 -2.37 8.46
C ALA A 193 20.77 -3.09 9.77
N ALA A 194 21.11 -4.37 9.70
CA ALA A 194 21.43 -5.24 10.83
C ALA A 194 22.76 -4.92 11.55
N GLY A 195 23.67 -4.17 10.93
CA GLY A 195 25.00 -3.86 11.47
C GLY A 195 25.01 -2.95 12.71
N GLY A 196 23.86 -2.39 13.11
CA GLY A 196 23.71 -1.64 14.37
C GLY A 196 23.45 -2.59 15.54
N ARG A 197 24.35 -2.61 16.54
CA ARG A 197 24.25 -3.48 17.73
C ARG A 197 22.85 -3.42 18.37
N GLY A 198 22.19 -4.57 18.54
CA GLY A 198 20.96 -4.72 19.34
C GLY A 198 19.72 -5.24 18.62
N GLN A 199 19.78 -5.63 17.34
CA GLN A 199 18.59 -5.98 16.58
C GLN A 199 18.23 -7.47 16.67
N ASN A 200 17.02 -7.78 17.13
CA ASN A 200 16.39 -9.09 16.93
C ASN A 200 15.73 -9.09 15.55
N LEU A 201 16.43 -9.56 14.53
CA LEU A 201 15.89 -9.69 13.18
C LEU A 201 15.52 -11.14 12.90
N SER A 202 14.24 -11.41 12.71
CA SER A 202 13.72 -12.70 12.25
C SER A 202 13.44 -12.66 10.74
N VAL A 203 13.89 -13.70 10.05
CA VAL A 203 13.52 -14.04 8.66
C VAL A 203 12.45 -15.12 8.68
#